data_AF-A0A7S3APN3-F1
#
_entry.id   AF-A0A7S3APN3-F1
#
_cell.length_a   1.000
_cell.length_b   1.000
_cell.length_c   1.000
_cell.angle_alpha   90.00
_cell.angle_beta   90.00
_cell.angle_gamma   90.00
#
_symmetry.space_group_name_H-M   'P 1'
#
loop_
_entity.id
_entity.type
_entity.pdbx_description
1 polymer ?
#
loop_
_entity_poly.entity_id
_entity_poly.type
_entity_poly.pdbx_seq_one_letter_code
_entity_poly.pdbx_strand_id
1 'polypeptide(L)'
;MQVYTDFLRIALEVINLALSMTLSHNEHFIYALLERQHVFAPLRNHERFADLLDNIDRVLEHFGQGLGLFSDTGQPSDDVWSVDRVLDHIRSVSREWRPDNLKPLADLKFTYEQEASPEDFFTPYIWSLVYEHSGIRWQVARITLFSMDSVQALAESDPADSSLPILSSIDVDETATSDLGPESVQVVSR
;
A
#
# COMPACT_ATOMS: atom_id res chain seq x y z
N MET A 1 3.78 3.20 16.06
CA MET A 1 2.75 2.13 15.98
C MET A 1 1.73 2.40 14.87
N GLN A 2 1.13 3.59 14.81
CA GLN A 2 0.06 3.93 13.84
C GLN A 2 0.47 3.77 12.36
N VAL A 3 1.69 4.19 11.99
CA VAL A 3 2.23 4.05 10.62
C VAL A 3 2.23 2.61 10.12
N TYR A 4 2.65 1.65 10.96
CA TYR A 4 2.64 0.22 10.59
C TYR A 4 1.22 -0.31 10.43
N THR A 5 0.30 0.10 11.29
CA THR A 5 -1.11 -0.29 11.19
C THR A 5 -1.75 0.25 9.92
N ASP A 6 -1.40 1.47 9.51
CA ASP A 6 -1.91 2.10 8.28
C ASP A 6 -1.31 1.45 7.04
N PHE A 7 -0.01 1.14 7.06
CA PHE A 7 0.62 0.34 6.01
C PHE A 7 -0.05 -1.03 5.84
N LEU A 8 -0.31 -1.74 6.95
CA LEU A 8 -0.99 -3.04 6.92
C LEU A 8 -2.42 -2.94 6.38
N ARG A 9 -3.13 -1.86 6.72
CA ARG A 9 -4.47 -1.60 6.17
C ARG A 9 -4.42 -1.45 4.65
N ILE A 10 -3.50 -0.63 4.14
CA ILE A 10 -3.33 -0.42 2.69
C ILE A 10 -2.97 -1.74 2.01
N ALA A 11 -2.08 -2.55 2.60
CA ALA A 11 -1.74 -3.87 2.06
C ALA A 11 -2.96 -4.80 1.99
N LEU A 12 -3.82 -4.81 3.01
CA LEU A 12 -5.07 -5.59 3.03
C LEU A 12 -6.11 -5.06 2.03
N GLU A 13 -6.17 -3.74 1.82
CA GLU A 13 -7.02 -3.11 0.80
C GLU A 13 -6.57 -3.50 -0.61
N VAL A 14 -5.25 -3.55 -0.88
CA VAL A 14 -4.68 -4.03 -2.15
C VAL A 14 -5.00 -5.51 -2.37
N ILE A 15 -4.89 -6.35 -1.33
CA ILE A 15 -5.30 -7.76 -1.40
C ILE A 15 -6.78 -7.86 -1.75
N ASN A 16 -7.65 -7.10 -1.08
CA ASN A 16 -9.09 -7.09 -1.36
C ASN A 16 -9.42 -6.62 -2.78
N LEU A 17 -8.69 -5.64 -3.30
CA LEU A 17 -8.82 -5.20 -4.68
C LEU A 17 -8.46 -6.32 -5.66
N ALA A 18 -7.37 -7.04 -5.41
CA ALA A 18 -6.99 -8.20 -6.21
C ALA A 18 -8.06 -9.32 -6.16
N LEU A 19 -8.64 -9.58 -4.98
CA LEU A 19 -9.76 -10.52 -4.81
C LEU A 19 -11.01 -10.10 -5.59
N SER A 20 -11.26 -8.79 -5.71
CA SER A 20 -12.46 -8.29 -6.39
C SER A 20 -12.30 -8.31 -7.91
N MET A 21 -11.10 -8.04 -8.42
CA MET A 21 -10.86 -7.86 -9.85
C MET A 21 -10.32 -9.11 -10.57
N THR A 22 -9.50 -9.93 -9.90
CA THR A 22 -8.66 -10.93 -10.59
C THR A 22 -8.83 -12.36 -10.10
N LEU A 23 -9.68 -12.59 -9.09
CA LEU A 23 -9.77 -13.89 -8.41
C LEU A 23 -10.02 -15.07 -9.36
N SER A 24 -10.97 -14.93 -10.29
CA SER A 24 -11.30 -15.99 -11.25
C SER A 24 -10.18 -16.29 -12.26
N HIS A 25 -9.27 -15.34 -12.47
CA HIS A 25 -8.17 -15.44 -13.43
C HIS A 25 -6.83 -15.79 -12.78
N ASN A 26 -6.72 -15.72 -11.44
CA ASN A 26 -5.47 -15.92 -10.72
C ASN A 26 -5.59 -17.03 -9.68
N GLU A 27 -5.53 -18.27 -10.17
CA GLU A 27 -5.55 -19.50 -9.37
C GLU A 27 -4.37 -19.62 -8.40
N HIS A 28 -3.18 -19.13 -8.78
CA HIS A 28 -2.00 -19.16 -7.93
C HIS A 28 -2.11 -18.20 -6.73
N PHE A 29 -2.82 -17.09 -6.90
CA PHE A 29 -3.11 -16.18 -5.79
C PHE A 29 -4.04 -16.83 -4.77
N ILE A 30 -5.10 -17.50 -5.23
CA ILE A 30 -6.00 -18.27 -4.35
C ILE A 30 -5.23 -19.38 -3.63
N TYR A 31 -4.38 -20.11 -4.36
CA TYR A 31 -3.54 -21.15 -3.78
C TYR A 31 -2.64 -20.60 -2.66
N ALA A 32 -1.95 -19.48 -2.89
CA ALA A 32 -1.12 -18.85 -1.88
C ALA A 32 -1.91 -18.37 -0.66
N LEU A 33 -3.13 -17.87 -0.85
CA LEU A 33 -4.03 -17.48 0.24
C LEU A 33 -4.44 -18.68 1.09
N LEU A 34 -4.80 -19.81 0.47
CA LEU A 34 -5.17 -21.04 1.17
C LEU A 34 -3.99 -21.62 1.96
N GLU A 35 -2.79 -21.64 1.36
CA GLU A 35 -1.57 -22.12 2.01
C GLU A 35 -1.21 -21.25 3.24
N ARG A 36 -1.34 -19.93 3.12
CA ARG A 36 -0.86 -18.96 4.12
C ARG A 36 -1.96 -18.31 4.95
N GLN A 37 -3.11 -18.96 5.10
CA GLN A 37 -4.24 -18.44 5.89
C GLN A 37 -3.87 -18.06 7.34
N HIS A 38 -2.86 -18.71 7.93
CA HIS A 38 -2.37 -18.43 9.27
C HIS A 38 -1.80 -17.01 9.44
N VAL A 39 -1.34 -16.37 8.36
CA VAL A 39 -0.79 -15.00 8.37
C VAL A 39 -1.85 -13.98 8.79
N PHE A 40 -3.13 -14.26 8.55
CA PHE A 40 -4.23 -13.39 8.92
C PHE A 40 -4.69 -13.55 10.38
N ALA A 41 -4.33 -14.66 11.05
CA ALA A 41 -4.79 -14.95 12.41
C ALA A 41 -4.44 -13.85 13.44
N PRO A 42 -3.22 -13.27 13.45
CA PRO A 42 -2.88 -12.17 14.37
C PRO A 42 -3.68 -10.88 14.11
N LEU A 43 -4.18 -10.69 12.88
CA LEU A 43 -4.88 -9.48 12.46
C LEU A 43 -6.36 -9.49 12.84
N ARG A 44 -6.94 -10.66 13.12
CA ARG A 44 -8.38 -10.84 13.46
C ARG A 44 -8.82 -10.12 14.73
N ASN A 45 -7.91 -9.91 15.67
CA ASN A 45 -8.20 -9.23 16.94
C ASN A 45 -8.29 -7.70 16.78
N HIS A 46 -8.03 -7.16 15.60
CA HIS A 46 -7.92 -5.72 15.38
C HIS A 46 -9.12 -5.21 14.57
N GLU A 47 -10.01 -4.44 15.21
CA GLU A 47 -11.29 -3.98 14.62
C GLU A 47 -11.13 -3.26 13.28
N ARG A 48 -10.04 -2.49 13.09
CA ARG A 48 -9.77 -1.78 11.82
C ARG A 48 -9.57 -2.67 10.60
N PHE A 49 -9.36 -3.98 10.78
CA PHE A 49 -9.15 -4.93 9.69
C PHE A 49 -10.34 -5.87 9.50
N ALA A 50 -11.36 -5.81 10.37
CA ALA A 50 -12.43 -6.79 10.40
C ALA A 50 -13.21 -6.88 9.08
N ASP A 51 -13.50 -5.74 8.46
CA ASP A 51 -14.17 -5.65 7.17
C ASP A 51 -13.33 -6.23 6.01
N LEU A 52 -12.04 -5.96 6.00
CA LEU A 52 -11.09 -6.48 5.01
C LEU A 52 -10.82 -7.98 5.17
N LEU A 53 -10.76 -8.46 6.43
CA LEU A 53 -10.55 -9.86 6.78
C LEU A 53 -11.80 -10.70 6.51
N ASP A 54 -13.00 -10.17 6.74
CA ASP A 54 -14.26 -10.86 6.41
C ASP A 54 -14.33 -11.28 4.93
N ASN A 55 -13.86 -10.42 4.02
CA ASN A 55 -13.81 -10.73 2.60
C ASN A 55 -12.79 -11.82 2.28
N ILE A 56 -11.61 -11.76 2.91
CA ILE A 56 -10.58 -12.80 2.77
C ILE A 56 -11.11 -14.14 3.31
N ASP A 57 -11.80 -14.12 4.45
CA ASP A 57 -12.39 -15.30 5.07
C ASP A 57 -13.46 -15.94 4.21
N ARG A 58 -14.34 -15.14 3.59
CA ARG A 58 -15.34 -15.65 2.63
C ARG A 58 -14.70 -16.37 1.45
N VAL A 59 -13.59 -15.84 0.94
CA VAL A 59 -12.82 -16.48 -0.13
C VAL A 59 -12.19 -17.77 0.39
N LEU A 60 -11.49 -17.73 1.52
CA LEU A 60 -10.86 -18.91 2.10
C LEU A 60 -11.87 -20.01 2.38
N GLU A 61 -13.02 -19.68 2.96
CA GLU A 61 -14.09 -20.62 3.27
C GLU A 61 -14.66 -21.24 1.98
N HIS A 62 -15.02 -20.43 0.98
CA HIS A 62 -15.59 -20.94 -0.28
C HIS A 62 -14.64 -21.89 -1.02
N PHE A 63 -13.35 -21.53 -1.13
CA PHE A 63 -12.37 -22.36 -1.83
C PHE A 63 -11.83 -23.52 -0.97
N GLY A 64 -11.89 -23.41 0.36
CA GLY A 64 -11.42 -24.46 1.26
C GLY A 64 -12.47 -25.50 1.66
N GLN A 65 -13.76 -25.18 1.54
CA GLN A 65 -14.86 -26.14 1.77
C GLN A 65 -14.73 -27.39 0.89
N GLY A 66 -14.40 -27.23 -0.39
CA GLY A 66 -14.22 -28.35 -1.32
C GLY A 66 -12.94 -29.16 -1.10
N LEU A 67 -11.96 -28.61 -0.37
CA LEU A 67 -10.69 -29.27 -0.02
C LEU A 67 -10.75 -29.98 1.34
N GLY A 68 -11.88 -29.92 2.06
CA GLY A 68 -12.02 -30.48 3.40
C GLY A 68 -11.22 -29.73 4.48
N LEU A 69 -10.72 -28.52 4.19
CA LEU A 69 -9.94 -27.71 5.14
C LEU A 69 -10.77 -27.27 6.35
N PHE A 70 -12.10 -27.25 6.22
CA PHE A 70 -13.04 -26.78 7.24
C PHE A 70 -14.12 -27.83 7.60
N SER A 71 -14.01 -29.07 7.12
CA SER A 71 -15.00 -30.11 7.41
C SER A 71 -14.79 -30.71 8.80
N ASP A 72 -15.81 -30.61 9.65
CA ASP A 72 -15.88 -31.11 11.04
C ASP A 72 -15.97 -32.66 11.14
N THR A 73 -15.94 -33.35 10.00
CA THR A 73 -15.76 -34.79 9.95
C THR A 73 -14.29 -35.10 10.21
N GLY A 74 -13.94 -35.35 11.48
CA GLY A 74 -12.60 -35.71 11.98
C GLY A 74 -11.98 -37.00 11.43
N GLN A 75 -12.14 -37.27 10.14
CA GLN A 75 -11.28 -38.15 9.38
C GLN A 75 -10.20 -37.29 8.73
N PRO A 76 -8.92 -37.43 9.13
CA PRO A 76 -7.85 -36.93 8.29
C PRO A 76 -7.97 -37.68 6.96
N SER A 77 -8.44 -37.02 5.91
CA SER A 77 -8.25 -37.57 4.58
C SER A 77 -6.74 -37.58 4.37
N ASP A 78 -6.15 -38.76 4.54
CA ASP A 78 -4.76 -39.12 4.22
C ASP A 78 -4.46 -38.95 2.71
N ASP A 79 -5.38 -38.35 1.96
CA ASP A 79 -5.20 -37.92 0.58
C ASP A 79 -4.37 -36.64 0.63
N VAL A 80 -3.06 -36.82 0.55
CA VAL A 80 -2.11 -35.73 0.34
C VAL A 80 -2.51 -35.02 -0.95
N TRP A 81 -3.18 -33.88 -0.82
CA TRP A 81 -3.56 -33.06 -1.96
C TRP A 81 -2.28 -32.58 -2.66
N SER A 82 -1.99 -33.16 -3.82
CA SER A 82 -0.95 -32.64 -4.70
C SER A 82 -1.31 -31.22 -5.15
N VAL A 83 -0.29 -30.37 -5.38
CA VAL A 83 -0.48 -28.99 -5.87
C VAL A 83 -1.37 -28.94 -7.11
N ASP A 84 -1.17 -29.85 -8.07
CA ASP A 84 -1.95 -29.90 -9.31
C ASP A 84 -3.45 -30.14 -9.06
N ARG A 85 -3.79 -31.07 -8.15
CA ARG A 85 -5.19 -31.32 -7.76
C ARG A 85 -5.83 -30.11 -7.09
N VAL A 86 -5.09 -29.38 -6.26
CA VAL A 86 -5.59 -28.16 -5.61
C VAL A 86 -5.84 -27.07 -6.65
N LEU A 87 -4.92 -26.89 -7.60
CA LEU A 87 -5.08 -25.92 -8.68
C LEU A 87 -6.26 -26.28 -9.60
N ASP A 88 -6.45 -27.55 -9.93
CA ASP A 88 -7.60 -28.00 -10.72
C ASP A 88 -8.93 -27.82 -9.97
N HIS A 89 -8.93 -28.05 -8.66
CA HIS A 89 -10.09 -27.73 -7.81
C HIS A 89 -10.39 -26.22 -7.82
N ILE A 90 -9.38 -25.38 -7.59
CA ILE A 90 -9.50 -23.92 -7.63
C ILE A 90 -10.06 -23.47 -8.97
N ARG A 91 -9.55 -23.99 -10.10
CA ARG A 91 -10.04 -23.68 -11.45
C ARG A 91 -11.50 -24.05 -11.66
N SER A 92 -11.95 -25.14 -11.06
CA SER A 92 -13.36 -25.55 -11.13
C SER A 92 -14.24 -24.57 -10.34
N VAL A 93 -13.87 -24.31 -9.08
CA VAL A 93 -14.62 -23.45 -8.16
C VAL A 93 -14.60 -21.98 -8.60
N SER A 94 -13.52 -21.52 -9.25
CA SER A 94 -13.41 -20.13 -9.71
C SER A 94 -14.44 -19.76 -10.78
N ARG A 95 -14.96 -20.76 -11.52
CA ARG A 95 -16.03 -20.56 -12.52
C ARG A 95 -17.38 -20.25 -11.88
N GLU A 96 -17.59 -20.73 -10.67
CA GLU A 96 -18.83 -20.54 -9.91
C GLU A 96 -18.76 -19.27 -9.04
N TRP A 97 -17.54 -18.77 -8.79
CA TRP A 97 -17.33 -17.56 -8.00
C TRP A 97 -17.94 -16.32 -8.67
N ARG A 98 -18.70 -15.56 -7.87
CA ARG A 98 -19.23 -14.25 -8.26
C ARG A 98 -18.57 -13.16 -7.39
N PRO A 99 -18.06 -12.08 -8.00
CA PRO A 99 -17.46 -10.98 -7.25
C PRO A 99 -18.46 -10.28 -6.31
N ASP A 100 -19.77 -10.38 -6.59
CA ASP A 100 -20.85 -9.87 -5.72
C ASP A 100 -20.91 -10.50 -4.32
N ASN A 101 -20.19 -11.61 -4.10
CA ASN A 101 -20.10 -12.26 -2.79
C ASN A 101 -19.22 -11.46 -1.79
N LEU A 102 -18.40 -10.54 -2.29
CA LEU A 102 -17.54 -9.69 -1.48
C LEU A 102 -18.29 -8.43 -1.01
N LYS A 103 -18.00 -8.00 0.22
CA LYS A 103 -18.47 -6.68 0.69
C LYS A 103 -17.83 -5.61 -0.19
N PRO A 104 -18.62 -4.63 -0.70
CA PRO A 104 -18.08 -3.55 -1.50
C PRO A 104 -17.10 -2.72 -0.66
N LEU A 105 -15.86 -2.58 -1.15
CA LEU A 105 -14.90 -1.67 -0.55
C LEU A 105 -15.12 -0.26 -1.07
N ALA A 106 -14.74 0.72 -0.26
CA ALA A 106 -14.62 2.09 -0.74
C ALA A 106 -13.53 2.15 -1.82
N ASP A 107 -13.75 2.96 -2.85
CA ASP A 107 -12.73 3.22 -3.86
C ASP A 107 -11.46 3.72 -3.20
N LEU A 108 -10.35 3.06 -3.49
CA LEU A 108 -9.03 3.43 -2.98
C LEU A 108 -8.54 4.68 -3.71
N LYS A 109 -8.89 5.83 -3.16
CA LYS A 109 -8.54 7.14 -3.71
C LYS A 109 -7.27 7.63 -3.05
N PHE A 110 -6.17 7.56 -3.80
CA PHE A 110 -4.93 8.20 -3.42
C PHE A 110 -4.94 9.62 -3.97
N THR A 111 -4.98 10.60 -3.08
CA THR A 111 -4.66 11.97 -3.44
C THR A 111 -3.15 12.08 -3.47
N TYR A 112 -2.60 12.49 -4.61
CA TYR A 112 -1.19 12.85 -4.67
C TYR A 112 -0.99 14.11 -3.80
N GLU A 113 -0.30 13.94 -2.69
CA GLU A 113 0.21 15.05 -1.91
C GLU A 113 1.59 15.39 -2.46
N GLN A 114 1.68 16.56 -3.12
CA GLN A 114 2.98 17.07 -3.54
C GLN A 114 3.67 17.63 -2.31
N GLU A 115 4.88 17.14 -2.02
CA GLU A 115 5.73 17.80 -1.03
C GLU A 115 5.92 19.26 -1.42
N ALA A 116 5.73 20.18 -0.47
CA ALA A 116 5.74 21.62 -0.75
C ALA A 116 7.16 22.12 -1.06
N SER A 117 8.17 21.46 -0.47
CA SER A 117 9.58 21.81 -0.63
C SER A 117 10.43 20.56 -0.93
N PRO A 118 10.30 19.95 -2.12
CA PRO A 118 11.09 18.79 -2.52
C PRO A 118 12.60 19.08 -2.59
N GLU A 119 13.00 20.34 -2.65
CA GLU A 119 14.38 20.81 -2.56
C GLU A 119 15.06 20.51 -1.22
N ASP A 120 14.30 20.39 -0.12
CA ASP A 120 14.88 20.20 1.20
C ASP A 120 15.32 18.74 1.44
N PHE A 121 14.65 17.78 0.80
CA PHE A 121 14.89 16.35 1.00
C PHE A 121 15.12 15.57 -0.30
N PHE A 122 14.13 15.56 -1.21
CA PHE A 122 14.17 14.70 -2.39
C PHE A 122 15.29 15.07 -3.35
N THR A 123 15.50 16.37 -3.57
CA THR A 123 16.56 16.87 -4.43
C THR A 123 17.94 16.44 -3.92
N PRO A 124 18.35 16.76 -2.68
CA PRO A 124 19.67 16.37 -2.19
C PRO A 124 19.83 14.84 -2.09
N TYR A 125 18.78 14.08 -1.74
CA TYR A 125 18.84 12.61 -1.67
C TYR A 125 18.99 11.93 -3.04
N ILE A 126 18.22 12.33 -4.05
CA ILE A 126 18.35 11.75 -5.40
C ILE A 126 19.74 12.06 -5.95
N TRP A 127 20.26 13.25 -5.69
CA TRP A 127 21.58 13.66 -6.12
C TRP A 127 22.71 12.91 -5.40
N SER A 128 22.58 12.59 -4.11
CA SER A 128 23.55 11.73 -3.42
C SER A 128 23.58 10.33 -4.05
N LEU A 129 22.40 9.78 -4.36
CA LEU A 129 22.26 8.50 -5.07
C LEU A 129 22.94 8.52 -6.45
N VAL A 130 22.71 9.57 -7.23
CA VAL A 130 23.36 9.76 -8.53
C VAL A 130 24.87 9.88 -8.35
N TYR A 131 25.34 10.65 -7.37
CA TYR A 131 26.77 10.80 -7.12
C TYR A 131 27.44 9.45 -6.78
N GLU A 132 26.83 8.67 -5.89
CA GLU A 132 27.38 7.39 -5.42
C GLU A 132 27.26 6.26 -6.45
N HIS A 133 26.14 6.18 -7.17
CA HIS A 133 25.78 4.99 -7.95
C HIS A 133 25.82 5.17 -9.46
N SER A 134 26.00 6.39 -9.99
CA SER A 134 26.01 6.60 -11.46
C SER A 134 27.29 6.13 -12.15
N GLY A 135 28.38 5.91 -11.41
CA GLY A 135 29.70 5.62 -11.98
C GLY A 135 30.31 6.80 -12.75
N ILE A 136 29.65 7.97 -12.74
CA ILE A 136 30.14 9.21 -13.35
C ILE A 136 31.20 9.81 -12.42
N ARG A 137 32.34 10.21 -12.98
CA ARG A 137 33.40 10.88 -12.21
C ARG A 137 33.06 12.37 -12.04
N TRP A 138 32.41 12.71 -10.94
CA TRP A 138 32.06 14.08 -10.60
C TRP A 138 33.27 14.85 -10.02
N GLN A 139 33.37 16.13 -10.36
CA GLN A 139 34.27 17.05 -9.66
C GLN A 139 33.51 17.72 -8.51
N VAL A 140 33.63 17.15 -7.31
CA VAL A 140 32.92 17.59 -6.10
C VAL A 140 33.05 19.09 -5.84
N ALA A 141 34.24 19.66 -6.07
CA ALA A 141 34.52 21.09 -5.87
C ALA A 141 33.74 22.05 -6.80
N ARG A 142 33.01 21.52 -7.79
CA ARG A 142 32.20 22.31 -8.73
C ARG A 142 30.70 22.03 -8.64
N ILE A 143 30.27 21.16 -7.73
CA ILE A 143 28.85 20.89 -7.50
C ILE A 143 28.31 22.03 -6.64
N THR A 144 27.47 22.88 -7.23
CA THR A 144 26.84 24.04 -6.55
C THR A 144 25.36 23.84 -6.24
N LEU A 145 24.78 22.72 -6.68
CA LEU A 145 23.35 22.43 -6.59
C LEU A 145 22.91 21.97 -5.18
N PHE A 146 23.81 21.35 -4.42
CA PHE A 146 23.54 20.87 -3.06
C PHE A 146 24.86 20.79 -2.28
N SER A 147 24.82 21.11 -0.99
CA SER A 147 25.95 20.86 -0.09
C SER A 147 25.82 19.45 0.48
N MET A 148 26.87 18.63 0.39
CA MET A 148 26.85 17.28 0.96
C MET A 148 26.74 17.27 2.49
N ASP A 149 27.14 18.37 3.15
CA ASP A 149 27.03 18.52 4.60
C ASP A 149 25.57 18.47 5.09
N SER A 150 24.62 18.92 4.27
CA SER A 150 23.18 18.93 4.59
C SER A 150 22.57 17.53 4.66
N VAL A 151 23.09 16.59 3.86
CA VAL A 151 22.59 15.20 3.80
C VAL A 151 23.15 14.37 4.94
N GLN A 152 24.40 14.63 5.33
CA GLN A 152 25.07 13.92 6.42
C GLN A 152 24.49 14.30 7.79
N ALA A 153 24.07 15.56 7.97
CA ALA A 153 23.37 16.02 9.17
C ALA A 153 21.98 15.36 9.37
N LEU A 154 21.27 15.02 8.28
CA LEU A 154 20.00 14.30 8.32
C LEU A 154 20.17 12.78 8.57
N ALA A 155 21.34 12.24 8.24
CA ALA A 155 21.68 10.83 8.49
C ALA A 155 22.23 10.59 9.91
N GLU A 156 22.79 11.63 10.55
CA GLU A 156 23.34 11.60 11.90
C GLU A 156 22.30 11.94 12.99
N SER A 157 21.08 12.35 12.64
CA SER A 157 19.98 12.45 13.61
C SER A 157 19.46 11.06 13.98
N ASP A 158 19.64 10.70 15.25
CA ASP A 158 19.31 9.43 15.88
C ASP A 158 17.90 8.91 15.48
N PRO A 159 17.74 7.66 14.98
CA PRO A 159 16.44 7.08 14.61
C PRO A 159 15.45 6.90 15.77
N ALA A 160 15.84 7.24 17.00
CA ALA A 160 15.00 7.22 18.18
C ALA A 160 14.17 8.51 18.39
N ASP A 161 14.51 9.62 17.73
CA ASP A 161 13.74 10.86 17.81
C ASP A 161 12.80 10.98 16.60
N SER A 162 11.77 10.12 16.57
CA SER A 162 10.69 10.18 15.59
C SER A 162 9.73 11.33 15.91
N SER A 163 10.29 12.53 16.01
CA SER A 163 9.60 13.80 16.00
C SER A 163 9.94 14.41 14.65
N LEU A 164 9.08 14.19 13.63
CA LEU A 164 9.10 15.06 12.45
C LEU A 164 9.18 16.51 12.96
N PRO A 165 10.05 17.36 12.39
CA PRO A 165 10.24 18.71 12.89
C PRO A 165 8.87 19.38 12.96
N ILE A 166 8.42 19.65 14.19
CA ILE A 166 7.16 20.33 14.44
C ILE A 166 7.29 21.69 13.76
N LEU A 167 6.38 21.96 12.83
CA LEU A 167 6.10 23.27 12.24
C LEU A 167 5.60 24.24 13.33
N SER A 168 6.44 24.53 14.32
CA SER A 168 6.21 25.58 15.29
C SER A 168 7.14 26.73 14.95
N SER A 169 6.54 27.89 14.68
CA SER A 169 7.16 29.20 14.43
C SER A 169 7.77 29.42 13.04
N ILE A 170 6.88 29.51 12.04
CA ILE A 170 7.03 30.55 11.01
C ILE A 170 5.97 31.60 11.33
N ASP A 171 6.42 32.77 11.81
CA ASP A 171 5.60 33.98 11.90
C ASP A 171 5.18 34.37 10.47
N VAL A 172 3.88 34.28 10.19
CA VAL A 172 3.30 34.79 8.96
C VAL A 172 3.00 36.27 9.19
N ASP A 173 3.80 37.15 8.60
CA ASP A 173 3.50 38.59 8.53
C ASP A 173 2.29 38.80 7.60
N GLU A 174 1.12 38.95 8.22
CA GLU A 174 -0.18 39.09 7.58
C GLU A 174 -0.43 40.54 7.14
N THR A 175 0.37 41.05 6.19
CA THR A 175 0.11 42.38 5.58
C THR A 175 0.47 42.45 4.09
N ALA A 176 -0.12 41.58 3.26
CA ALA A 176 -0.04 41.78 1.80
C ALA A 176 -1.15 41.11 0.98
N THR A 177 -2.42 41.18 1.40
CA THR A 177 -3.54 40.86 0.49
C THR A 177 -4.71 41.81 0.69
N SER A 178 -4.57 43.02 0.16
CA SER A 178 -5.70 43.88 -0.17
C SER A 178 -5.42 44.58 -1.50
N ASP A 179 -5.52 43.85 -2.61
CA ASP A 179 -6.14 44.41 -3.79
C ASP A 179 -6.32 43.34 -4.86
N LEU A 180 -7.53 43.32 -5.42
CA LEU A 180 -7.94 42.91 -6.77
C LEU A 180 -9.27 42.16 -6.70
N GLY A 181 -10.34 42.91 -6.98
CA GLY A 181 -11.73 42.44 -7.06
C GLY A 181 -12.02 41.59 -8.30
N PRO A 182 -13.27 41.11 -8.44
CA PRO A 182 -13.62 40.04 -9.38
C PRO A 182 -13.97 40.61 -10.76
N GLU A 183 -13.20 40.26 -11.80
CA GLU A 183 -13.65 40.40 -13.19
C GLU A 183 -14.06 39.05 -13.80
N SER A 184 -15.17 39.14 -14.52
CA SER A 184 -15.94 38.04 -15.08
C SER A 184 -15.35 37.59 -16.42
N VAL A 185 -15.05 36.30 -16.56
CA VAL A 185 -14.56 35.73 -17.83
C VAL A 185 -15.74 35.24 -18.66
N GLN A 186 -16.03 35.94 -19.77
CA GLN A 186 -16.93 35.45 -20.82
C GLN A 186 -16.20 34.47 -21.75
N VAL A 187 -16.83 33.33 -22.00
CA VAL A 187 -16.43 32.31 -22.98
C VAL A 187 -16.85 32.77 -24.38
N VAL A 188 -15.90 32.95 -25.29
CA VAL A 188 -16.18 33.09 -26.72
C VAL A 188 -15.58 31.88 -27.45
N SER A 189 -16.47 31.07 -28.01
CA SER A 189 -16.15 29.95 -28.88
C SER A 189 -15.70 30.43 -30.25
N ARG A 190 -14.66 29.81 -30.80
CA ARG A 190 -14.48 29.59 -32.24
C ARG A 190 -13.73 28.31 -32.49
#